data_AF-Q1GH48-F1
#
_entry.id   AF-Q1GH48-F1
#
_cell.length_a   1.000
_cell.length_b   1.000
_cell.length_c   1.000
_cell.angle_alpha   90.00
_cell.angle_beta   90.00
_cell.angle_gamma   90.00
#
_symmetry.space_group_name_H-M   'P 1'
#
loop_
_entity.id
_entity.type
_entity.pdbx_description
1 polymer ?
#
loop_
_entity_poly.entity_id
_entity_poly.type
_entity_poly.pdbx_seq_one_letter_code
_entity_poly.pdbx_strand_id
1 'polypeptide(L)'
;MALDTSWCIKGGSRGYVTTRTVTWHLMWKTSPFVLTIPPGREFESSVPRVLQWIWSPDDPYYLKAALIHDTLLENGSRAFEADAQWRAAALSDHAPPLRTTIAFVAMWARRLGQSALGL
;
A
#
# COMPACT_ATOMS: atom_id res chain seq x y z
N MET A 1 14.94 -3.07 14.61
CA MET A 1 14.88 -1.65 14.21
C MET A 1 13.41 -1.33 13.98
N ALA A 2 12.83 -0.39 14.74
CA ALA A 2 11.45 0.01 14.50
C ALA A 2 11.37 0.70 13.13
N LEU A 3 10.32 0.42 12.36
CA LEU A 3 10.12 1.10 11.07
C LEU A 3 9.87 2.59 11.31
N ASP A 4 10.48 3.46 10.50
CA ASP A 4 10.21 4.89 10.58
C ASP A 4 8.84 5.21 9.97
N THR A 5 7.88 5.55 10.84
CA THR A 5 6.54 6.02 10.45
C THR A 5 6.34 7.51 10.70
N SER A 6 7.40 8.28 11.00
CA SER A 6 7.30 9.72 11.30
C SER A 6 6.80 10.57 10.12
N TRP A 7 6.70 9.99 8.93
CA TRP A 7 6.16 10.59 7.71
C TRP A 7 4.63 10.54 7.61
N CYS A 8 3.92 9.85 8.52
CA CYS A 8 2.45 9.85 8.58
C CYS A 8 1.91 9.84 10.01
N ILE A 9 0.64 10.22 10.13
CA ILE A 9 -0.14 10.14 11.38
C ILE A 9 -1.49 9.50 11.11
N LYS A 10 -2.05 8.85 12.12
CA LYS A 10 -3.42 8.34 12.09
C LYS A 10 -4.41 9.50 12.19
N GLY A 11 -5.43 9.51 11.35
CA GLY A 11 -6.42 10.59 11.26
C GLY A 11 -6.96 10.82 9.85
N GLY A 12 -7.55 11.98 9.61
CA GLY A 12 -8.21 12.29 8.34
C GLY A 12 -9.47 11.45 8.11
N SER A 13 -10.06 11.58 6.93
CA SER A 13 -11.27 10.83 6.54
C SER A 13 -10.97 9.39 6.12
N ARG A 14 -9.73 9.10 5.71
CA ARG A 14 -9.30 7.77 5.21
C ARG A 14 -8.47 6.94 6.19
N GLY A 15 -8.20 7.48 7.38
CA GLY A 15 -7.52 6.78 8.48
C GLY A 15 -6.06 7.14 8.66
N TYR A 16 -5.34 7.55 7.60
CA TYR A 16 -3.99 8.09 7.72
C TYR A 16 -3.76 9.32 6.82
N VAL A 17 -2.84 10.18 7.25
CA VAL A 17 -2.42 11.39 6.53
C VAL A 17 -0.90 11.50 6.52
N THR A 18 -0.30 11.84 5.37
CA THR A 18 1.14 12.13 5.27
C THR A 18 1.48 13.46 5.96
N THR A 19 2.57 13.49 6.73
CA THR A 19 3.11 14.70 7.36
C THR A 19 4.35 15.23 6.64
N ARG A 20 4.95 14.40 5.77
CA ARG A 20 6.15 14.71 4.99
C ARG A 20 5.98 14.19 3.57
N THR A 21 6.77 14.73 2.65
CA THR A 21 6.86 14.21 1.29
C THR A 21 7.40 12.78 1.32
N VAL A 22 6.71 11.86 0.66
CA VAL A 22 7.15 10.48 0.44
C VAL A 22 7.51 10.31 -1.02
N THR A 23 8.69 9.76 -1.29
CA THR A 23 9.13 9.45 -2.66
C THR A 23 9.25 7.95 -2.87
N TRP A 24 8.92 7.50 -4.09
CA TRP A 24 9.00 6.10 -4.47
C TRP A 24 9.44 5.94 -5.93
N HIS A 25 10.43 5.09 -6.17
CA HIS A 25 10.86 4.75 -7.53
C HIS A 25 9.93 3.68 -8.11
N LEU A 26 9.24 4.00 -9.20
CA LEU A 26 8.29 3.12 -9.86
C LEU A 26 9.00 2.04 -10.67
N MET A 27 8.33 0.92 -10.89
CA MET A 27 8.78 -0.23 -11.70
C MET A 27 9.93 -1.03 -11.06
N TRP A 28 11.10 -0.42 -10.84
CA TRP A 28 12.26 -1.06 -10.21
C TRP A 28 13.00 -0.09 -9.28
N LYS A 29 13.84 -0.66 -8.39
CA LYS A 29 14.68 0.13 -7.47
C LYS A 29 15.58 1.08 -8.27
N THR A 30 15.65 2.35 -7.88
CA THR A 30 16.40 3.42 -8.56
C THR A 30 15.96 3.74 -10.00
N SER A 31 14.72 3.41 -10.38
CA SER A 31 14.12 3.87 -11.63
C SER A 31 14.09 5.40 -11.73
N PRO A 32 14.30 6.01 -12.92
CA PRO A 32 14.17 7.47 -13.08
C PRO A 32 12.73 7.97 -12.89
N PHE A 33 11.73 7.08 -12.93
CA PHE A 33 10.33 7.42 -12.69
C PHE A 33 10.03 7.44 -11.20
N VAL A 34 9.90 8.64 -10.65
CA VAL A 34 9.68 8.86 -9.21
C VAL A 34 8.25 9.34 -8.97
N LEU A 35 7.50 8.59 -8.17
CA LEU A 35 6.26 9.04 -7.55
C LEU A 35 6.60 9.92 -6.36
N THR A 36 6.18 11.19 -6.40
CA THR A 36 6.34 12.15 -5.29
C THR A 36 4.97 12.44 -4.69
N ILE A 37 4.81 12.11 -3.42
CA ILE A 37 3.54 12.25 -2.70
C ILE A 37 3.71 13.37 -1.67
N PRO A 38 3.00 14.50 -1.80
CA PRO A 38 3.15 15.64 -0.91
C PRO A 38 2.60 15.35 0.51
N PRO A 39 2.97 16.17 1.51
CA PRO A 39 2.29 16.17 2.81
C PRO A 39 0.81 16.53 2.66
N GLY A 40 -0.02 16.07 3.62
CA GLY A 40 -1.47 16.28 3.62
C GLY A 40 -2.24 15.26 2.77
N ARG A 41 -1.57 14.25 2.21
CA ARG A 41 -2.21 13.18 1.44
C ARG A 41 -2.87 12.18 2.38
N GLU A 42 -4.18 12.04 2.27
CA GLU A 42 -4.91 10.99 2.96
C GLU A 42 -4.84 9.65 2.21
N PHE A 43 -4.71 8.56 2.95
CA PHE A 43 -4.70 7.19 2.43
C PHE A 43 -5.30 6.22 3.43
N GLU A 44 -5.69 5.04 2.94
CA GLU A 44 -6.29 3.97 3.72
C GLU A 44 -5.40 2.74 3.72
N SER A 45 -5.05 2.24 4.90
CA SER A 45 -4.50 0.90 5.06
C SER A 45 -5.61 -0.01 5.56
N SER A 46 -6.19 -0.82 4.66
CA SER A 46 -7.35 -1.67 4.99
C SER A 46 -7.02 -3.15 4.93
N VAL A 47 -7.52 -3.88 5.93
CA VAL A 47 -7.54 -5.34 5.99
C VAL A 47 -8.99 -5.77 6.20
N PRO A 48 -9.51 -6.77 5.45
CA PRO A 48 -10.86 -7.28 5.67
C PRO A 48 -11.09 -7.65 7.15
N ARG A 49 -12.22 -7.23 7.74
CA ARG A 49 -12.48 -7.39 9.19
C ARG A 49 -12.24 -8.80 9.72
N VAL A 50 -12.63 -9.83 8.95
CA VAL A 50 -12.43 -11.24 9.30
C VAL A 50 -10.95 -11.64 9.42
N LEU A 51 -10.05 -10.91 8.77
CA LEU A 51 -8.61 -11.15 8.79
C LEU A 51 -7.86 -10.24 9.78
N GLN A 52 -8.53 -9.26 10.40
CA GLN A 52 -7.87 -8.29 11.29
C GLN A 52 -7.28 -8.92 12.55
N TRP A 53 -7.76 -10.11 12.93
CA TRP A 53 -7.20 -10.91 14.01
C TRP A 53 -5.76 -11.39 13.75
N ILE A 54 -5.35 -11.45 12.47
CA ILE A 54 -4.04 -11.94 12.03
C ILE A 54 -3.20 -10.79 11.43
N TRP A 55 -3.84 -9.89 10.68
CA TRP A 55 -3.19 -8.74 10.05
C TRP A 55 -3.80 -7.43 10.52
N SER A 56 -3.02 -6.62 11.25
CA SER A 56 -3.46 -5.29 11.64
C SER A 56 -3.45 -4.35 10.44
N PRO A 57 -4.52 -3.55 10.21
CA PRO A 57 -4.47 -2.44 9.25
C PRO A 57 -3.43 -1.37 9.64
N ASP A 58 -3.07 -1.30 10.92
CA ASP A 58 -2.11 -0.34 11.47
C ASP A 58 -0.67 -0.90 11.51
N ASP A 59 -0.40 -2.05 10.88
CA ASP A 59 0.94 -2.62 10.84
C ASP A 59 1.89 -1.67 10.08
N PRO A 60 2.93 -1.11 10.76
CA PRO A 60 3.78 -0.09 10.16
C PRO A 60 4.47 -0.55 8.87
N TYR A 61 4.75 -1.86 8.75
CA TYR A 61 5.39 -2.46 7.58
C TYR A 61 4.58 -2.32 6.27
N TYR A 62 3.28 -2.04 6.37
CA TYR A 62 2.39 -1.95 5.21
C TYR A 62 1.87 -0.52 4.94
N LEU A 63 2.11 0.45 5.83
CA LEU A 63 1.59 1.82 5.68
C LEU A 63 2.11 2.50 4.42
N LYS A 64 3.43 2.40 4.15
CA LYS A 64 4.02 2.98 2.94
C LYS A 64 3.49 2.32 1.67
N ALA A 65 3.32 1.00 1.71
CA ALA A 65 2.76 0.23 0.61
C ALA A 65 1.31 0.65 0.32
N ALA A 66 0.49 0.83 1.35
CA ALA A 66 -0.87 1.33 1.24
C ALA A 66 -0.92 2.75 0.63
N LEU A 67 -0.09 3.68 1.11
CA LEU A 67 0.01 5.04 0.55
C LEU A 67 0.33 5.02 -0.95
N ILE A 68 1.33 4.23 -1.36
CA ILE A 68 1.75 4.12 -2.77
C ILE A 68 0.63 3.50 -3.60
N HIS A 69 0.00 2.45 -3.11
CA HIS A 69 -1.09 1.75 -3.79
C HIS A 69 -2.29 2.65 -4.06
N ASP A 70 -2.80 3.32 -3.03
CA ASP A 70 -3.91 4.25 -3.12
C ASP A 70 -3.60 5.39 -4.10
N THR A 71 -2.39 5.96 -3.98
CA THR A 71 -1.97 7.06 -4.85
C THR A 71 -1.87 6.64 -6.31
N LEU A 72 -1.41 5.42 -6.60
CA LEU A 72 -1.36 4.90 -7.96
C LEU A 72 -2.75 4.67 -8.53
N LEU A 73 -3.66 4.06 -7.76
CA LEU A 73 -5.04 3.83 -8.19
C LEU A 73 -5.75 5.15 -8.51
N GLU A 74 -5.61 6.15 -7.64
CA GLU A 74 -6.23 7.47 -7.84
C GLU A 74 -5.63 8.26 -9.01
N ASN A 75 -4.35 8.05 -9.30
CA ASN A 75 -3.69 8.63 -10.47
C ASN A 75 -4.01 7.88 -11.78
N GLY A 76 -4.87 6.85 -11.74
CA GLY A 76 -5.33 6.11 -12.91
C GLY A 76 -4.43 4.95 -13.34
N SER A 77 -3.49 4.50 -12.49
CA SER A 77 -2.73 3.28 -12.76
C SER A 77 -3.64 2.06 -12.80
N ARG A 78 -3.23 1.06 -13.57
CA ARG A 78 -3.97 -0.21 -13.58
C ARG A 78 -3.84 -0.87 -12.22
N ALA A 79 -4.93 -1.50 -11.77
CA ALA A 79 -4.99 -2.24 -10.52
C ALA A 79 -3.80 -3.19 -10.31
N PHE A 80 -3.43 -3.93 -11.35
CA PHE A 80 -2.29 -4.86 -11.33
C PHE A 80 -0.95 -4.16 -11.06
N GLU A 81 -0.73 -2.99 -11.66
CA GLU A 81 0.49 -2.20 -11.48
C GLU A 81 0.57 -1.66 -10.06
N ALA A 82 -0.54 -1.13 -9.54
CA ALA A 82 -0.64 -0.67 -8.16
C ALA A 82 -0.36 -1.82 -7.17
N ASP A 83 -0.97 -2.99 -7.35
CA ASP A 83 -0.77 -4.16 -6.49
C ASP A 83 0.72 -4.62 -6.51
N ALA A 84 1.36 -4.59 -7.68
CA ALA A 84 2.78 -4.94 -7.80
C ALA A 84 3.68 -3.94 -7.06
N GLN A 85 3.38 -2.64 -7.16
CA GLN A 85 4.10 -1.59 -6.42
C GLN A 85 3.86 -1.68 -4.91
N TRP A 86 2.65 -2.04 -4.47
CA TRP A 86 2.34 -2.32 -3.06
C TRP A 86 3.26 -3.40 -2.50
N ARG A 87 3.40 -4.53 -3.23
CA ARG A 87 4.26 -5.65 -2.80
C ARG A 87 5.73 -5.21 -2.75
N ALA A 88 6.19 -4.49 -3.75
CA ALA A 88 7.58 -3.99 -3.80
C ALA A 88 7.88 -3.05 -2.63
N ALA A 89 6.97 -2.12 -2.32
CA ALA A 89 7.09 -1.20 -1.21
C ALA A 89 7.13 -1.93 0.15
N ALA A 90 6.20 -2.86 0.40
CA ALA A 90 6.16 -3.63 1.64
C ALA A 90 7.45 -4.42 1.86
N LEU A 91 7.98 -5.09 0.82
CA LEU A 91 9.25 -5.81 0.92
C LEU A 91 10.46 -4.88 1.11
N SER A 92 10.40 -3.65 0.57
CA SER A 92 11.46 -2.65 0.78
C SER A 92 11.56 -2.20 2.23
N ASP A 93 10.44 -2.20 2.95
CA ASP A 93 10.35 -1.88 4.38
C ASP A 93 10.55 -3.13 5.25
N HIS A 94 11.00 -4.26 4.67
CA HIS A 94 11.26 -5.53 5.35
C HIS A 94 10.01 -6.21 5.95
N ALA A 95 8.83 -5.98 5.38
CA ALA A 95 7.63 -6.72 5.75
C ALA A 95 7.84 -8.24 5.58
N PRO A 96 7.24 -9.09 6.43
CA PRO A 96 7.42 -10.54 6.37
C PRO A 96 7.05 -11.14 5.00
N PRO A 97 8.00 -11.74 4.24
CA PRO A 97 7.79 -12.09 2.84
C PRO A 97 6.60 -13.02 2.57
N LEU A 98 6.38 -14.00 3.46
CA LEU A 98 5.27 -14.94 3.36
C LEU A 98 3.92 -14.23 3.52
N ARG A 99 3.79 -13.38 4.56
CA ARG A 99 2.57 -12.60 4.81
C ARG A 99 2.27 -11.67 3.64
N THR A 100 3.27 -10.94 3.19
CA THR A 100 3.16 -10.03 2.05
C THR A 100 2.77 -10.76 0.76
N THR A 101 3.29 -11.96 0.54
CA THR A 101 2.94 -12.77 -0.65
C THR A 101 1.50 -13.28 -0.58
N ILE A 102 1.04 -13.75 0.59
CA ILE A 102 -0.36 -14.16 0.78
C ILE A 102 -1.30 -12.99 0.55
N ALA A 103 -1.01 -11.82 1.14
CA ALA A 103 -1.82 -10.61 0.95
C ALA A 103 -1.87 -10.17 -0.52
N PHE A 104 -0.74 -10.17 -1.21
CA PHE A 104 -0.66 -9.85 -2.64
C PHE A 104 -1.51 -10.79 -3.51
N VAL A 105 -1.39 -12.10 -3.29
CA VAL A 105 -2.21 -13.10 -4.00
C VAL A 105 -3.70 -12.91 -3.69
N ALA A 106 -4.05 -12.58 -2.44
CA ALA A 106 -5.43 -12.32 -2.06
C ALA A 106 -6.03 -11.09 -2.76
N MET A 107 -5.26 -10.02 -2.95
CA MET A 107 -5.69 -8.84 -3.73
C MET A 107 -6.02 -9.22 -5.18
N TRP A 108 -5.17 -10.02 -5.82
CA TRP A 108 -5.41 -10.50 -7.19
C TRP A 108 -6.62 -11.43 -7.27
N ALA A 109 -6.73 -12.40 -6.36
CA ALA A 109 -7.85 -13.33 -6.32
C ALA A 109 -9.18 -12.59 -6.15
N ARG A 110 -9.23 -11.58 -5.28
CA ARG A 110 -10.40 -10.71 -5.12
C ARG A 110 -10.78 -10.03 -6.43
N ARG A 111 -9.82 -9.48 -7.17
CA ARG A 111 -10.09 -8.81 -8.45
C ARG A 111 -10.59 -9.77 -9.52
N LEU A 112 -9.98 -10.95 -9.64
CA LEU A 112 -10.47 -11.98 -10.55
C LEU A 112 -11.91 -12.37 -10.22
N GLY A 113 -12.24 -12.50 -8.93
CA GLY A 113 -13.61 -12.71 -8.46
C GLY A 113 -14.56 -11.57 -8.88
N GLN A 114 -14.17 -10.31 -8.67
CA GLN A 114 -14.98 -9.15 -9.08
C GLN A 114 -15.22 -9.13 -10.60
N SER A 115 -14.17 -9.33 -11.40
CA SER A 115 -14.27 -9.38 -12.86
C SER A 115 -15.13 -10.54 -13.35
N ALA A 116 -15.04 -11.73 -12.72
CA ALA A 116 -15.87 -12.88 -13.07
C ALA A 116 -17.34 -12.68 -12.70
N LEU A 117 -17.63 -11.87 -11.68
CA LEU A 117 -18.97 -11.55 -11.21
C LEU A 117 -19.58 -10.30 -11.88
N GLY A 118 -18.82 -9.60 -12.73
CA GLY A 118 -19.27 -8.36 -13.37
C GLY A 118 -19.46 -7.19 -12.39
N LEU A 119 -18.73 -7.20 -11.28
CA LEU A 119 -18.76 -6.20 -10.20
C LEU A 119 -17.59 -5.22 -10.28
#